data_AF-A0A1E3YKF4-F1
#
_entry.id   AF-A0A1E3YKF4-F1
#
_cell.length_a   1.000
_cell.length_b   1.000
_cell.length_c   1.000
_cell.angle_alpha   90.00
_cell.angle_beta   90.00
_cell.angle_gamma   90.00
#
_symmetry.space_group_name_H-M   'P 1'
#
loop_
_entity.id
_entity.type
_entity.pdbx_description
1 polymer ?
#
loop_
_entity_poly.entity_id
_entity_poly.type
_entity_poly.pdbx_seq_one_letter_code
_entity_poly.pdbx_strand_id
1 'polypeptide(L)'
;MHRVRRSRRLAPALGTLLLVLVVGPAAQAPDPVRPTAPPPDAPAPGSRCLGCGVAPEPVAPDDDAGWRSIFDGRSLDGWDGNPAVWRVEDGAITAETWPDRRVGTTFLIWRGGEPADFELKLDIKADYDIHSGVFYRSTVGPTIARSGGPSPARGAGSAPGPGRTGATPALGRATQAPFAVPADARWNVRGYGIDWDWDPGNNGNVQDVGTGRAEAQIGWRGYIVRTTAGARPRALGTLGDREALMQVVRLGEWNQLHIIAHGRQLTHLVNGHVMAILIDDDPAGLKTKGVIALQIEQFGQGRVSFRNIRLKE
;
A
#
# COMPACT_ATOMS: atom_id res chain seq x y z
N MET A 1 63.12 53.59 -47.32
CA MET A 1 61.91 52.83 -47.71
C MET A 1 61.27 52.22 -46.47
N HIS A 2 60.32 52.91 -45.85
CA HIS A 2 59.60 52.43 -44.65
C HIS A 2 58.43 51.52 -45.06
N ARG A 3 58.44 50.24 -44.65
CA ARG A 3 57.29 49.33 -44.78
C ARG A 3 56.45 49.39 -43.51
N VAL A 4 55.24 49.93 -43.64
CA VAL A 4 54.18 49.92 -42.63
C VAL A 4 53.60 48.51 -42.52
N ARG A 5 53.75 47.85 -41.36
CA ARG A 5 53.01 46.61 -41.04
C ARG A 5 51.62 46.98 -40.54
N ARG A 6 50.58 46.66 -41.33
CA ARG A 6 49.18 46.74 -40.89
C ARG A 6 48.87 45.57 -39.95
N SER A 7 48.56 45.87 -38.69
CA SER A 7 48.00 44.90 -37.72
C SER A 7 46.55 44.60 -38.07
N ARG A 8 46.22 43.35 -38.42
CA ARG A 8 44.83 42.88 -38.48
C ARG A 8 44.37 42.58 -37.05
N ARG A 9 43.37 43.31 -36.55
CA ARG A 9 42.66 42.97 -35.31
C ARG A 9 41.70 41.82 -35.62
N LEU A 10 41.82 40.71 -34.92
CA LEU A 10 40.84 39.63 -34.87
C LEU A 10 39.75 40.03 -33.86
N ALA A 11 38.50 40.10 -34.30
CA ALA A 11 37.34 40.20 -33.41
C ALA A 11 37.00 38.82 -32.85
N PRO A 12 36.64 38.67 -31.55
CA PRO A 12 36.19 37.40 -31.02
C PRO A 12 34.75 37.14 -31.49
N ALA A 13 34.52 36.00 -32.13
CA ALA A 13 33.18 35.52 -32.41
C ALA A 13 32.57 35.02 -31.09
N LEU A 14 31.57 35.73 -30.54
CA LEU A 14 30.71 35.19 -29.50
C LEU A 14 29.86 34.07 -30.12
N GLY A 15 30.24 32.83 -29.86
CA GLY A 15 29.38 31.68 -30.13
C GLY A 15 28.27 31.62 -29.10
N THR A 16 27.05 31.99 -29.49
CA THR A 16 25.86 31.82 -28.66
C THR A 16 25.56 30.33 -28.55
N LEU A 17 25.84 29.74 -27.38
CA LEU A 17 25.46 28.36 -27.06
C LEU A 17 23.93 28.33 -26.87
N LEU A 18 23.21 27.90 -27.91
CA LEU A 18 21.78 27.67 -27.83
C LEU A 18 21.55 26.38 -27.02
N LEU A 19 21.24 26.52 -25.73
CA LEU A 19 20.81 25.39 -24.90
C LEU A 19 19.42 24.95 -25.37
N VAL A 20 19.37 23.95 -26.24
CA VAL A 20 18.11 23.30 -26.62
C VAL A 20 17.66 22.44 -25.45
N LEU A 21 16.76 22.98 -24.62
CA LEU A 21 15.99 22.21 -23.65
C LEU A 21 15.07 21.27 -24.43
N VAL A 22 15.49 20.02 -24.60
CA VAL A 22 14.61 18.93 -25.04
C VAL A 22 13.69 18.62 -23.86
N VAL A 23 12.54 19.29 -23.81
CA VAL A 23 11.44 18.89 -22.93
C VAL A 23 10.84 17.64 -23.54
N GLY A 24 11.31 16.47 -23.08
CA GLY A 24 10.65 15.20 -23.38
C GLY A 24 9.20 15.25 -22.89
N PRO A 25 8.28 14.48 -23.51
CA PRO A 25 6.91 14.43 -23.02
C PRO A 25 6.95 14.03 -21.55
N ALA A 26 6.30 14.83 -20.71
CA ALA A 26 6.03 14.44 -19.33
C ALA A 26 5.41 13.04 -19.37
N ALA A 27 6.09 12.04 -18.78
CA ALA A 27 5.49 10.73 -18.59
C ALA A 27 4.16 10.93 -17.88
N GLN A 28 3.07 10.73 -18.60
CA GLN A 28 1.73 10.83 -18.08
C GLN A 28 1.55 9.66 -17.11
N ALA A 29 1.07 9.94 -15.89
CA ALA A 29 0.82 8.89 -14.93
C ALA A 29 -0.12 7.85 -15.56
N PRO A 30 0.17 6.56 -15.44
CA PRO A 30 -0.67 5.51 -16.02
C PRO A 30 -2.07 5.57 -15.41
N ASP A 31 -3.09 5.26 -16.23
CA ASP A 31 -4.49 5.36 -15.83
C ASP A 31 -4.77 4.62 -14.51
N PRO A 32 -5.60 5.20 -13.62
CA PRO A 32 -5.96 4.57 -12.36
C PRO A 32 -6.75 3.29 -12.60
N VAL A 33 -6.58 2.31 -11.71
CA VAL A 33 -7.39 1.10 -11.76
C VAL A 33 -8.84 1.46 -11.53
N ARG A 34 -9.71 1.08 -12.47
CA ARG A 34 -11.14 1.34 -12.36
C ARG A 34 -11.83 0.29 -11.48
N PRO A 35 -12.81 0.69 -10.65
CA PRO A 35 -13.71 -0.22 -9.96
C PRO A 35 -14.36 -1.20 -10.93
N THR A 36 -14.67 -2.38 -10.42
CA THR A 36 -15.44 -3.39 -11.15
C THR A 36 -16.82 -2.88 -11.55
N ALA A 37 -17.31 -3.34 -12.70
CA ALA A 37 -18.65 -2.99 -13.18
C ALA A 37 -19.72 -3.47 -12.18
N PRO A 38 -20.90 -2.81 -12.15
CA PRO A 38 -22.02 -3.27 -11.33
C PRO A 38 -22.36 -4.74 -11.61
N PRO A 39 -22.98 -5.45 -10.64
CA PRO A 39 -23.49 -6.79 -10.86
C PRO A 39 -24.37 -6.86 -12.12
N PRO A 40 -24.39 -7.98 -12.87
CA PRO A 40 -25.14 -8.09 -14.13
C PRO A 40 -26.65 -7.90 -13.96
N ASP A 41 -27.19 -8.18 -12.77
CA ASP A 41 -28.61 -8.01 -12.44
C ASP A 41 -28.91 -6.67 -11.75
N ALA A 42 -27.94 -5.76 -11.67
CA ALA A 42 -28.16 -4.44 -11.10
C ALA A 42 -29.13 -3.63 -11.98
N PRO A 43 -30.13 -2.93 -11.39
CA PRO A 43 -30.96 -2.01 -12.16
C PRO A 43 -30.09 -1.00 -12.91
N ALA A 44 -30.48 -0.66 -14.14
CA ALA A 44 -29.74 0.31 -14.92
C ALA A 44 -29.59 1.64 -14.14
N PRO A 45 -28.44 2.35 -14.24
CA PRO A 45 -28.27 3.67 -13.65
C PRO A 45 -29.44 4.61 -13.96
N GLY A 46 -29.94 5.32 -12.96
CA GLY A 46 -31.07 6.24 -13.12
C GLY A 46 -32.43 5.56 -13.33
N SER A 47 -32.49 4.22 -13.41
CA SER A 47 -33.77 3.52 -13.50
C SER A 47 -34.55 3.63 -12.19
N ARG A 48 -35.87 3.82 -12.32
CA ARG A 48 -36.77 3.93 -11.17
C ARG A 48 -37.33 2.54 -10.84
N CYS A 49 -36.98 2.02 -9.67
CA CYS A 49 -37.71 0.92 -9.06
C CYS A 49 -38.96 1.48 -8.36
N LEU A 50 -40.14 0.88 -8.63
CA LEU A 50 -41.36 1.16 -7.86
C LEU A 50 -41.17 0.76 -6.40
N GLY A 51 -41.16 1.73 -5.49
CA GLY A 51 -40.96 1.53 -4.05
C GLY A 51 -39.50 1.57 -3.58
N CYS A 52 -38.50 1.32 -4.44
CA CYS A 52 -37.07 1.43 -4.08
C CYS A 52 -36.42 2.79 -4.42
N GLY A 53 -37.10 3.64 -5.19
CA GLY A 53 -36.53 4.91 -5.66
C GLY A 53 -35.71 4.77 -6.94
N VAL A 54 -34.70 5.63 -7.13
CA VAL A 54 -33.83 5.63 -8.31
C VAL A 54 -32.55 4.86 -7.98
N ALA A 55 -32.14 3.95 -8.85
CA ALA A 55 -30.90 3.22 -8.71
C ALA A 55 -29.70 4.19 -8.64
N PRO A 56 -28.72 3.95 -7.75
CA PRO A 56 -27.56 4.83 -7.63
C PRO A 56 -26.77 4.87 -8.93
N GLU A 57 -26.15 6.02 -9.21
CA GLU A 57 -25.18 6.14 -10.31
C GLU A 57 -23.98 5.22 -10.04
N PRO A 58 -23.37 4.63 -11.09
CA PRO A 58 -22.15 3.87 -10.97
C PRO A 58 -21.04 4.72 -10.34
N VAL A 59 -20.06 4.05 -9.74
CA VAL A 59 -18.84 4.72 -9.28
C VAL A 59 -18.18 5.38 -10.49
N ALA A 60 -18.10 6.71 -10.47
CA ALA A 60 -17.46 7.47 -11.52
C ALA A 60 -15.95 7.12 -11.54
N PRO A 61 -15.40 6.69 -12.70
CA PRO A 61 -14.00 6.28 -12.77
C PRO A 61 -13.02 7.42 -12.49
N ASP A 62 -13.42 8.66 -12.76
CA ASP A 62 -12.58 9.87 -12.72
C ASP A 62 -13.18 10.99 -11.84
N ASP A 63 -13.90 10.63 -10.76
CA ASP A 63 -14.33 11.63 -9.77
C ASP A 63 -13.14 12.07 -8.89
N ASP A 64 -12.40 13.04 -9.41
CA ASP A 64 -11.28 13.69 -8.73
C ASP A 64 -11.72 14.91 -7.89
N ALA A 65 -13.03 15.18 -7.77
CA ALA A 65 -13.51 16.31 -7.00
C ALA A 65 -13.14 16.19 -5.50
N GLY A 66 -12.34 17.15 -5.01
CA GLY A 66 -11.86 17.17 -3.63
C GLY A 66 -10.65 16.26 -3.36
N TRP A 67 -10.13 15.57 -4.38
CA TRP A 67 -8.93 14.73 -4.25
C TRP A 67 -7.66 15.55 -4.53
N ARG A 68 -6.64 15.35 -3.71
CA ARG A 68 -5.29 15.89 -3.90
C ARG A 68 -4.31 14.75 -4.08
N SER A 69 -3.50 14.79 -5.14
CA SER A 69 -2.38 13.84 -5.28
C SER A 69 -1.33 14.10 -4.20
N ILE A 70 -0.87 13.02 -3.55
CA ILE A 70 0.25 13.06 -2.58
C ILE A 70 1.52 12.39 -3.11
N PHE A 71 1.50 11.97 -4.38
CA PHE A 71 2.64 11.45 -5.12
C PHE A 71 2.63 12.02 -6.53
N ASP A 72 3.79 12.50 -7.00
CA ASP A 72 3.93 13.18 -8.29
C ASP A 72 4.21 12.23 -9.48
N GLY A 73 4.40 10.94 -9.20
CA GLY A 73 4.76 9.94 -10.20
C GLY A 73 6.24 9.96 -10.62
N ARG A 74 7.10 10.77 -9.98
CA ARG A 74 8.45 11.05 -10.47
C ARG A 74 9.52 11.05 -9.37
N SER A 75 9.18 11.48 -8.17
CA SER A 75 10.11 11.65 -7.06
C SER A 75 9.52 11.13 -5.75
N LEU A 76 10.39 10.97 -4.75
CA LEU A 76 9.96 10.71 -3.37
C LEU A 76 9.83 12.03 -2.57
N ASP A 77 9.61 13.16 -3.24
CA ASP A 77 9.46 14.44 -2.55
C ASP A 77 8.25 14.40 -1.60
N GLY A 78 8.49 14.79 -0.35
CA GLY A 78 7.49 14.68 0.72
C GLY A 78 7.33 13.26 1.30
N TRP A 79 8.14 12.29 0.87
CA TRP A 79 8.19 10.94 1.41
C TRP A 79 9.55 10.69 2.09
N ASP A 80 9.53 9.92 3.18
CA ASP A 80 10.70 9.61 3.98
C ASP A 80 10.77 8.12 4.29
N GLY A 81 11.85 7.49 3.85
CA GLY A 81 12.07 6.05 3.93
C GLY A 81 13.53 5.74 3.66
N ASN A 82 13.93 4.50 3.87
CA ASN A 82 15.29 4.07 3.58
C ASN A 82 15.59 4.22 2.07
N PRO A 83 16.55 5.08 1.67
CA PRO A 83 16.85 5.35 0.26
C PRO A 83 17.49 4.15 -0.45
N ALA A 84 17.98 3.15 0.29
CA ALA A 84 18.38 1.89 -0.31
C ALA A 84 17.15 1.08 -0.76
N VAL A 85 16.03 1.16 -0.04
CA VAL A 85 14.86 0.29 -0.26
C VAL A 85 13.89 0.89 -1.27
N TRP A 86 13.58 2.18 -1.10
CA TRP A 86 12.50 2.84 -1.84
C TRP A 86 13.05 3.64 -3.01
N ARG A 87 12.37 3.53 -4.15
CA ARG A 87 12.66 4.31 -5.37
C ARG A 87 11.39 4.57 -6.15
N VAL A 88 11.46 5.50 -7.11
CA VAL A 88 10.44 5.64 -8.14
C VAL A 88 10.89 4.91 -9.40
N GLU A 89 10.01 4.07 -9.95
CA GLU A 89 10.23 3.29 -11.16
C GLU A 89 8.91 3.23 -11.93
N ASP A 90 8.93 3.55 -13.23
CA ASP A 90 7.75 3.52 -14.12
C ASP A 90 6.50 4.24 -13.58
N GLY A 91 6.71 5.39 -12.94
CA GLY A 91 5.62 6.19 -12.38
C GLY A 91 5.04 5.64 -11.07
N ALA A 92 5.70 4.67 -10.45
CA ALA A 92 5.29 4.05 -9.20
C ALA A 92 6.39 4.13 -8.12
N ILE A 93 5.98 4.24 -6.86
CA ILE A 93 6.86 3.99 -5.72
C ILE A 93 7.04 2.48 -5.61
N THR A 94 8.28 2.02 -5.63
CA THR A 94 8.61 0.60 -5.62
C THR A 94 9.58 0.25 -4.51
N ALA A 95 9.36 -0.90 -3.89
CA ALA A 95 10.33 -1.58 -3.04
C ALA A 95 10.39 -3.07 -3.41
N GLU A 96 11.56 -3.68 -3.22
CA GLU A 96 11.80 -5.09 -3.53
C GLU A 96 12.76 -5.73 -2.53
N THR A 97 12.62 -7.03 -2.38
CA THR A 97 13.54 -7.90 -1.65
C THR A 97 13.92 -9.08 -2.54
N TRP A 98 15.17 -9.52 -2.44
CA TRP A 98 15.72 -10.62 -3.21
C TRP A 98 16.48 -11.59 -2.29
N PRO A 99 16.71 -12.85 -2.70
CA PRO A 99 17.42 -13.83 -1.87
C PRO A 99 18.83 -13.39 -1.46
N ASP A 100 19.52 -12.64 -2.33
CA ASP A 100 20.87 -12.09 -2.14
C ASP A 100 20.88 -10.69 -1.50
N ARG A 101 19.71 -10.02 -1.47
CA ARG A 101 19.52 -8.70 -0.87
C ARG A 101 18.16 -8.64 -0.17
N ARG A 102 18.14 -9.07 1.09
CA ARG A 102 16.92 -9.09 1.90
C ARG A 102 16.62 -7.71 2.49
N VAL A 103 15.33 -7.37 2.58
CA VAL A 103 14.87 -6.12 3.20
C VAL A 103 14.07 -6.46 4.44
N GLY A 104 14.52 -6.00 5.62
CA GLY A 104 13.70 -6.10 6.83
C GLY A 104 12.46 -5.22 6.74
N THR A 105 11.45 -5.48 7.58
CA THR A 105 10.23 -4.66 7.64
C THR A 105 10.57 -3.18 7.75
N THR A 106 10.10 -2.40 6.79
CA THR A 106 10.33 -0.96 6.75
C THR A 106 9.20 -0.26 6.02
N PHE A 107 9.11 1.05 6.22
CA PHE A 107 8.03 1.87 5.70
C PHE A 107 8.57 3.07 4.92
N LEU A 108 7.80 3.51 3.93
CA LEU A 108 7.93 4.84 3.34
C LEU A 108 6.81 5.72 3.90
N ILE A 109 7.18 6.75 4.65
CA ILE A 109 6.26 7.59 5.41
C ILE A 109 6.00 8.87 4.63
N TRP A 110 4.73 9.18 4.38
CA TRP A 110 4.37 10.48 3.83
C TRP A 110 4.50 11.57 4.92
N ARG A 111 5.24 12.63 4.62
CA ARG A 111 5.54 13.74 5.55
C ARG A 111 4.64 14.96 5.36
N GLY A 112 3.61 14.86 4.52
CA GLY A 112 2.71 15.98 4.24
C GLY A 112 1.56 16.18 5.24
N GLY A 113 1.46 15.36 6.30
CA GLY A 113 0.50 15.59 7.38
C GLY A 113 0.14 14.35 8.20
N GLU A 114 -0.75 14.55 9.17
CA GLU A 114 -1.36 13.52 10.01
C GLU A 114 -2.89 13.61 9.90
N PRO A 115 -3.49 13.16 8.78
CA PRO A 115 -4.92 13.33 8.55
C PRO A 115 -5.74 12.59 9.62
N ALA A 116 -6.84 13.22 10.02
CA ALA A 116 -7.78 12.67 10.97
C ALA A 116 -8.88 11.91 10.21
N ASP A 117 -9.93 12.61 9.79
CA ASP A 117 -10.95 12.06 8.90
C ASP A 117 -10.52 12.27 7.45
N PHE A 118 -10.48 11.19 6.67
CA PHE A 118 -10.05 11.24 5.29
C PHE A 118 -10.53 10.04 4.48
N GLU A 119 -10.45 10.17 3.16
CA GLU A 119 -10.44 9.08 2.22
C GLU A 119 -9.08 9.03 1.50
N LEU A 120 -8.53 7.83 1.32
CA LEU A 120 -7.29 7.59 0.58
C LEU A 120 -7.56 6.60 -0.55
N LYS A 121 -7.23 6.98 -1.78
CA LYS A 121 -7.23 6.09 -2.96
C LYS A 121 -5.81 5.92 -3.46
N LEU A 122 -5.44 4.69 -3.81
CA LEU A 122 -4.19 4.39 -4.49
C LEU A 122 -4.29 3.09 -5.27
N ASP A 123 -3.39 2.88 -6.20
CA ASP A 123 -3.21 1.59 -6.84
C ASP A 123 -2.01 0.87 -6.20
N ILE A 124 -2.16 -0.44 -5.96
CA ILE A 124 -1.12 -1.33 -5.44
C ILE A 124 -0.94 -2.52 -6.37
N LYS A 125 0.30 -2.99 -6.52
CA LYS A 125 0.64 -4.25 -7.18
C LYS A 125 1.69 -4.98 -6.36
N ALA A 126 1.45 -6.26 -6.14
CA ALA A 126 2.37 -7.18 -5.49
C ALA A 126 2.84 -8.20 -6.53
N ASP A 127 4.16 -8.34 -6.69
CA ASP A 127 4.80 -9.33 -7.55
C ASP A 127 5.55 -10.35 -6.67
N TYR A 128 5.24 -11.64 -6.83
CA TYR A 128 5.78 -12.76 -6.03
C TYR A 128 5.45 -12.66 -4.53
N ASP A 129 6.03 -13.55 -3.72
CA ASP A 129 5.75 -13.74 -2.29
C ASP A 129 6.11 -12.50 -1.46
N ILE A 130 5.21 -11.49 -1.45
CA ILE A 130 5.34 -10.23 -0.70
C ILE A 130 4.22 -10.01 0.32
N HIS A 131 4.57 -9.45 1.49
CA HIS A 131 3.65 -8.90 2.48
C HIS A 131 3.87 -7.39 2.53
N SER A 132 2.77 -6.66 2.54
CA SER A 132 2.74 -5.23 2.38
C SER A 132 1.42 -4.69 2.95
N GLY A 133 1.28 -3.39 2.90
CA GLY A 133 0.05 -2.72 3.26
C GLY A 133 0.19 -1.23 3.18
N VAL A 134 -0.94 -0.55 3.37
CA VAL A 134 -0.97 0.90 3.58
C VAL A 134 -1.41 1.16 5.00
N PHE A 135 -0.51 1.77 5.76
CA PHE A 135 -0.72 2.15 7.14
C PHE A 135 -1.21 3.58 7.20
N TYR A 136 -2.15 3.84 8.10
CA TYR A 136 -2.79 5.14 8.22
C TYR A 136 -3.21 5.40 9.66
N ARG A 137 -3.41 6.68 10.01
CA ARG A 137 -3.57 7.13 11.41
C ARG A 137 -2.54 6.50 12.36
N SER A 138 -1.38 6.19 11.82
CA SER A 138 -0.36 5.38 12.47
C SER A 138 0.67 6.28 13.12
N THR A 139 1.53 5.69 13.95
CA THR A 139 2.60 6.43 14.64
C THR A 139 3.95 5.86 14.25
N VAL A 140 4.93 6.74 14.13
CA VAL A 140 6.33 6.36 13.89
C VAL A 140 7.01 6.07 15.21
N GLY A 141 7.81 5.01 15.27
CA GLY A 141 8.61 4.68 16.45
C GLY A 141 8.91 3.20 16.58
N PRO A 142 9.67 2.78 17.62
CA PRO A 142 10.06 1.39 17.80
C PRO A 142 8.84 0.48 18.01
N THR A 143 8.93 -0.76 17.54
CA THR A 143 7.92 -1.78 17.78
C THR A 143 7.86 -2.07 19.27
N ILE A 144 6.66 -2.00 19.87
CA ILE A 144 6.47 -2.47 21.23
C ILE A 144 6.56 -4.00 21.21
N ALA A 145 7.50 -4.57 21.98
CA ALA A 145 7.66 -6.01 22.08
C ALA A 145 6.33 -6.65 22.51
N ARG A 146 5.87 -7.66 21.74
CA ARG A 146 4.72 -8.48 22.16
C ARG A 146 5.08 -9.17 23.47
N SER A 147 4.21 -9.08 24.47
CA SER A 147 4.28 -10.00 25.61
C SER A 147 3.89 -11.40 25.13
N GLY A 148 4.88 -12.17 24.66
CA GLY A 148 4.82 -13.63 24.51
C GLY A 148 4.27 -14.18 23.19
N GLY A 149 5.11 -14.96 22.49
CA GLY A 149 4.70 -15.96 21.49
C GLY A 149 5.29 -15.75 20.08
N PRO A 150 5.87 -16.78 19.44
CA PRO A 150 6.35 -16.67 18.07
C PRO A 150 5.18 -16.35 17.12
N SER A 151 5.43 -15.52 16.10
CA SER A 151 4.51 -15.40 14.97
C SER A 151 4.25 -16.79 14.40
N PRO A 152 2.99 -17.21 14.21
CA PRO A 152 2.72 -18.48 13.57
C PRO A 152 3.38 -18.46 12.18
N ALA A 153 4.13 -19.51 11.87
CA ALA A 153 4.58 -19.75 10.51
C ALA A 153 3.33 -19.81 9.61
N ARG A 154 3.14 -18.81 8.75
CA ARG A 154 2.12 -18.88 7.70
C ARG A 154 2.60 -19.92 6.68
N GLY A 155 1.81 -20.98 6.48
CA GLY A 155 2.17 -22.10 5.61
C GLY A 155 1.70 -23.50 6.01
N ALA A 156 0.74 -23.66 6.92
CA ALA A 156 0.12 -24.96 7.23
C ALA A 156 -1.38 -24.95 6.87
N GLY A 157 -1.66 -24.76 5.59
CA GLY A 157 -3.00 -24.85 5.00
C GLY A 157 -3.05 -25.89 3.88
N SER A 158 -2.54 -27.09 4.14
CA SER A 158 -2.79 -28.28 3.32
C SER A 158 -2.54 -29.51 4.19
N ALA A 159 -3.60 -30.20 4.58
CA ALA A 159 -3.47 -31.51 5.20
C ALA A 159 -2.73 -32.44 4.23
N PRO A 160 -1.64 -33.14 4.64
CA PRO A 160 -1.06 -34.16 3.80
C PRO A 160 -2.04 -35.35 3.77
N GLY A 161 -2.45 -35.76 2.57
CA GLY A 161 -3.12 -37.04 2.37
C GLY A 161 -2.26 -38.20 2.89
N PRO A 162 -2.86 -39.34 3.28
CA PRO A 162 -2.11 -40.41 3.92
C PRO A 162 -1.20 -41.08 2.90
N GLY A 163 0.10 -41.07 3.19
CA GLY A 163 1.08 -41.90 2.51
C GLY A 163 2.22 -41.09 1.89
N ARG A 164 3.31 -40.96 2.64
CA ARG A 164 4.70 -41.00 2.13
C ARG A 164 5.66 -41.11 3.31
N THR A 165 6.03 -42.35 3.64
CA THR A 165 7.19 -42.64 4.48
C THR A 165 8.46 -42.34 3.69
N GLY A 166 9.15 -41.27 4.03
CA GLY A 166 10.45 -40.93 3.47
C GLY A 166 11.19 -40.00 4.42
N ALA A 167 12.21 -40.51 5.08
CA ALA A 167 13.08 -39.75 5.98
C ALA A 167 13.71 -38.55 5.24
N THR A 168 13.55 -37.35 5.79
CA THR A 168 14.21 -36.14 5.29
C THR A 168 15.64 -36.10 5.83
N PRO A 169 16.68 -35.88 5.02
CA PRO A 169 18.03 -35.67 5.54
C PRO A 169 18.09 -34.31 6.24
N ALA A 170 18.80 -34.25 7.37
CA ALA A 170 19.09 -33.00 8.05
C ALA A 170 19.84 -32.05 7.10
N LEU A 171 19.19 -30.97 6.70
CA LEU A 171 19.83 -29.88 5.96
C LEU A 171 20.81 -29.17 6.89
N GLY A 172 22.06 -29.08 6.41
CA GLY A 172 23.18 -28.47 7.13
C GLY A 172 22.91 -27.04 7.58
N ARG A 173 23.69 -26.64 8.59
CA ARG A 173 23.72 -25.32 9.22
C ARG A 173 23.71 -24.22 8.15
N ALA A 174 22.60 -23.50 8.05
CA ALA A 174 22.45 -22.38 7.11
C ALA A 174 23.61 -21.39 7.34
N THR A 175 24.38 -21.16 6.28
CA THR A 175 25.33 -20.07 6.17
C THR A 175 24.62 -18.75 6.48
N GLN A 176 25.33 -17.86 7.18
CA GLN A 176 24.84 -16.55 7.64
C GLN A 176 24.08 -15.83 6.51
N ALA A 177 22.80 -15.51 6.76
CA ALA A 177 21.94 -14.90 5.77
C ALA A 177 22.62 -13.65 5.17
N PRO A 178 22.60 -13.48 3.83
CA PRO A 178 23.26 -12.37 3.16
C PRO A 178 22.72 -11.01 3.62
N PHE A 179 23.49 -9.95 3.35
CA PHE A 179 23.26 -8.55 3.71
C PHE A 179 21.78 -8.16 3.73
N ALA A 180 21.17 -8.21 4.91
CA ALA A 180 19.85 -7.63 5.11
C ALA A 180 20.03 -6.12 5.21
N VAL A 181 19.26 -5.33 4.45
CA VAL A 181 19.04 -3.94 4.81
C VAL A 181 18.29 -3.97 6.14
N PRO A 182 18.91 -3.57 7.27
CA PRO A 182 18.30 -3.75 8.57
C PRO A 182 17.08 -2.84 8.69
N ALA A 183 16.06 -3.33 9.41
CA ALA A 183 14.98 -2.47 9.88
C ALA A 183 15.56 -1.36 10.75
N ASP A 184 15.05 -0.15 10.59
CA ASP A 184 15.46 1.03 11.36
C ASP A 184 14.20 1.62 12.00
N ALA A 185 14.27 1.85 13.31
CA ALA A 185 13.14 2.40 14.08
C ALA A 185 12.69 3.78 13.57
N ARG A 186 13.55 4.52 12.86
CA ARG A 186 13.22 5.80 12.20
C ARG A 186 12.11 5.66 11.16
N TRP A 187 12.03 4.50 10.51
CA TRP A 187 11.01 4.19 9.50
C TRP A 187 10.14 3.02 9.90
N ASN A 188 9.96 2.82 11.21
CA ASN A 188 9.03 1.83 11.72
C ASN A 188 7.70 2.50 12.04
N VAL A 189 6.60 1.88 11.61
CA VAL A 189 5.25 2.40 11.74
C VAL A 189 4.38 1.37 12.44
N ARG A 190 3.53 1.86 13.35
CA ARG A 190 2.60 1.05 14.14
C ARG A 190 1.21 1.69 14.14
N GLY A 191 0.18 0.87 14.05
CA GLY A 191 -1.21 1.30 13.99
C GLY A 191 -1.99 0.62 12.89
N TYR A 192 -3.05 1.30 12.44
CA TYR A 192 -3.96 0.73 11.46
C TYR A 192 -3.31 0.55 10.11
N GLY A 193 -3.62 -0.56 9.45
CA GLY A 193 -3.24 -0.79 8.07
C GLY A 193 -4.25 -1.64 7.32
N ILE A 194 -4.35 -1.41 6.02
CA ILE A 194 -4.95 -2.38 5.09
C ILE A 194 -3.87 -3.40 4.70
N ASP A 195 -4.15 -4.66 4.97
CA ASP A 195 -3.24 -5.76 4.64
C ASP A 195 -3.24 -6.06 3.13
N TRP A 196 -2.05 -6.32 2.58
CA TRP A 196 -1.86 -6.70 1.20
C TRP A 196 -0.74 -7.73 1.03
N ASP A 197 -1.14 -8.94 0.72
CA ASP A 197 -0.29 -10.09 0.45
C ASP A 197 -0.35 -10.49 -1.05
N TRP A 198 0.67 -11.20 -1.52
CA TRP A 198 0.60 -11.96 -2.76
C TRP A 198 -0.33 -13.16 -2.67
N ASP A 199 -0.28 -13.91 -1.58
CA ASP A 199 -1.31 -14.89 -1.25
C ASP A 199 -2.54 -14.12 -0.71
N PRO A 200 -3.67 -14.07 -1.43
CA PRO A 200 -4.74 -13.12 -1.14
C PRO A 200 -5.51 -13.40 0.15
N GLY A 201 -5.07 -14.36 0.98
CA GLY A 201 -5.72 -14.75 2.22
C GLY A 201 -6.09 -13.59 3.15
N ASN A 202 -5.29 -12.52 3.20
CA ASN A 202 -5.54 -11.38 4.10
C ASN A 202 -5.85 -10.06 3.39
N ASN A 203 -5.82 -10.02 2.05
CA ASN A 203 -5.99 -8.77 1.31
C ASN A 203 -7.30 -8.08 1.69
N GLY A 204 -7.19 -6.82 2.10
CA GLY A 204 -8.33 -6.00 2.54
C GLY A 204 -8.67 -6.09 4.03
N ASN A 205 -8.01 -6.96 4.81
CA ASN A 205 -8.17 -6.98 6.26
C ASN A 205 -7.75 -5.64 6.89
N VAL A 206 -8.32 -5.34 8.06
CA VAL A 206 -7.88 -4.27 8.95
C VAL A 206 -6.90 -4.83 9.98
N GLN A 207 -5.67 -4.33 9.93
CA GLN A 207 -4.65 -4.61 10.93
C GLN A 207 -4.53 -3.47 11.95
N ASP A 208 -3.97 -3.77 13.12
CA ASP A 208 -3.41 -2.83 14.09
C ASP A 208 -2.08 -3.39 14.62
N VAL A 209 -0.98 -3.09 13.92
CA VAL A 209 0.34 -3.71 14.16
C VAL A 209 1.18 -2.87 15.13
N GLY A 210 1.90 -3.53 16.05
CA GLY A 210 2.93 -2.88 16.87
C GLY A 210 2.39 -1.98 17.99
N THR A 211 1.10 -2.07 18.29
CA THR A 211 0.41 -1.21 19.29
C THR A 211 0.12 -1.88 20.62
N GLY A 212 0.44 -3.17 20.73
CA GLY A 212 0.23 -3.94 21.97
C GLY A 212 -1.12 -4.64 22.06
N ARG A 213 -1.99 -4.55 21.04
CA ARG A 213 -3.15 -5.44 20.93
C ARG A 213 -2.70 -6.90 20.84
N ALA A 214 -3.50 -7.81 21.42
CA ALA A 214 -3.18 -9.24 21.44
C ALA A 214 -3.12 -9.83 20.02
N GLU A 215 -4.06 -9.42 19.16
CA GLU A 215 -4.15 -9.79 17.76
C GLU A 215 -3.84 -8.57 16.89
N ALA A 216 -2.97 -8.76 15.89
CA ALA A 216 -2.65 -7.72 14.92
C ALA A 216 -3.71 -7.60 13.82
N GLN A 217 -4.49 -8.67 13.56
CA GLN A 217 -5.58 -8.68 12.59
C GLN A 217 -6.90 -8.47 13.33
N ILE A 218 -7.47 -7.27 13.22
CA ILE A 218 -8.60 -6.85 14.06
C ILE A 218 -9.91 -6.69 13.29
N GLY A 219 -9.87 -6.69 11.95
CA GLY A 219 -11.05 -6.74 11.09
C GLY A 219 -10.79 -7.62 9.88
N TRP A 220 -11.58 -8.69 9.71
CA TRP A 220 -11.36 -9.64 8.63
C TRP A 220 -12.19 -9.28 7.39
N ARG A 221 -11.66 -9.59 6.21
CA ARG A 221 -12.41 -9.54 4.96
C ARG A 221 -13.73 -10.29 5.11
N GLY A 222 -14.82 -9.67 4.65
CA GLY A 222 -16.17 -10.21 4.73
C GLY A 222 -16.92 -9.86 6.01
N TYR A 223 -16.34 -9.09 6.93
CA TYR A 223 -16.99 -8.76 8.20
C TYR A 223 -17.08 -7.26 8.49
N ILE A 224 -18.13 -6.93 9.24
CA ILE A 224 -18.22 -5.71 10.04
C ILE A 224 -17.83 -6.10 11.46
N VAL A 225 -16.80 -5.48 12.01
CA VAL A 225 -16.23 -5.84 13.31
C VAL A 225 -16.25 -4.63 14.24
N ARG A 226 -16.48 -4.88 15.53
CA ARG A 226 -16.33 -3.90 16.60
C ARG A 226 -15.31 -4.35 17.63
N THR A 227 -14.36 -3.49 17.96
CA THR A 227 -13.43 -3.65 19.08
C THR A 227 -13.91 -2.89 20.30
N THR A 228 -13.70 -3.44 21.49
CA THR A 228 -14.02 -2.81 22.79
C THR A 228 -12.93 -3.14 23.79
N ALA A 229 -12.75 -2.28 24.81
CA ALA A 229 -11.73 -2.47 25.84
C ALA A 229 -11.78 -3.87 26.47
N GLY A 230 -10.63 -4.55 26.51
CA GLY A 230 -10.44 -5.83 27.21
C GLY A 230 -11.15 -7.04 26.58
N ALA A 231 -11.79 -6.90 25.42
CA ALA A 231 -12.48 -7.99 24.75
C ALA A 231 -11.85 -8.31 23.39
N ARG A 232 -12.08 -9.53 22.91
CA ARG A 232 -11.76 -9.88 21.51
C ARG A 232 -12.68 -9.10 20.55
N PRO A 233 -12.20 -8.75 19.34
CA PRO A 233 -13.05 -8.14 18.33
C PRO A 233 -14.31 -8.98 18.06
N ARG A 234 -15.47 -8.34 17.96
CA ARG A 234 -16.76 -8.99 17.75
C ARG A 234 -17.30 -8.68 16.36
N ALA A 235 -17.71 -9.72 15.62
CA ALA A 235 -18.47 -9.54 14.39
C ALA A 235 -19.87 -8.96 14.70
N LEU A 236 -20.23 -7.88 14.00
CA LEU A 236 -21.58 -7.30 14.01
C LEU A 236 -22.43 -7.78 12.83
N GLY A 237 -21.77 -8.13 11.72
CA GLY A 237 -22.41 -8.62 10.50
C GLY A 237 -21.39 -9.08 9.48
N THR A 238 -21.89 -9.62 8.37
CA THR A 238 -21.08 -10.04 7.22
C THR A 238 -21.33 -9.11 6.03
N LEU A 239 -20.29 -8.88 5.24
CA LEU A 239 -20.33 -8.10 4.00
C LEU A 239 -20.53 -8.98 2.76
N GLY A 240 -20.45 -10.29 2.94
CA GLY A 240 -20.57 -11.27 1.87
C GLY A 240 -19.71 -12.50 2.16
N ASP A 241 -19.70 -13.41 1.20
CA ASP A 241 -18.83 -14.58 1.24
C ASP A 241 -17.36 -14.17 1.08
N ARG A 242 -16.49 -14.70 1.95
CA ARG A 242 -15.08 -14.32 2.01
C ARG A 242 -14.30 -14.78 0.77
N GLU A 243 -14.66 -15.92 0.21
CA GLU A 243 -14.02 -16.47 -1.00
C GLU A 243 -14.46 -15.67 -2.23
N ALA A 244 -15.73 -15.30 -2.32
CA ALA A 244 -16.23 -14.41 -3.37
C ALA A 244 -15.52 -13.04 -3.34
N LEU A 245 -15.34 -12.44 -2.16
CA LEU A 245 -14.60 -11.18 -2.01
C LEU A 245 -13.10 -11.35 -2.35
N MET A 246 -12.53 -12.54 -2.16
CA MET A 246 -11.16 -12.82 -2.58
C MET A 246 -11.00 -12.79 -4.10
N GLN A 247 -12.00 -13.25 -4.86
CA GLN A 247 -11.97 -13.26 -6.34
C GLN A 247 -11.94 -11.86 -6.96
N VAL A 248 -12.24 -10.81 -6.19
CA VAL A 248 -12.14 -9.41 -6.63
C VAL A 248 -10.68 -8.95 -6.74
N VAL A 249 -9.78 -9.60 -5.99
CA VAL A 249 -8.34 -9.28 -5.97
C VAL A 249 -7.69 -9.81 -7.25
N ARG A 250 -6.99 -8.94 -7.98
CA ARG A 250 -6.26 -9.28 -9.20
C ARG A 250 -4.80 -9.57 -8.86
N LEU A 251 -4.45 -10.84 -8.65
CA LEU A 251 -3.09 -11.24 -8.27
C LEU A 251 -2.08 -10.90 -9.37
N GLY A 252 -0.91 -10.37 -8.99
CA GLY A 252 0.14 -9.92 -9.92
C GLY A 252 -0.21 -8.70 -10.78
N GLU A 253 -1.40 -8.14 -10.59
CA GLU A 253 -1.92 -7.01 -11.35
C GLU A 253 -2.16 -5.81 -10.44
N TRP A 254 -2.39 -4.65 -11.05
CA TRP A 254 -2.77 -3.45 -10.31
C TRP A 254 -4.19 -3.59 -9.75
N ASN A 255 -4.34 -3.20 -8.48
CA ASN A 255 -5.60 -3.14 -7.75
C ASN A 255 -5.77 -1.76 -7.14
N GLN A 256 -6.99 -1.20 -7.19
CA GLN A 256 -7.30 0.02 -6.47
C GLN A 256 -7.62 -0.32 -5.01
N LEU A 257 -6.94 0.33 -4.07
CA LEU A 257 -7.34 0.42 -2.67
C LEU A 257 -8.09 1.72 -2.45
N HIS A 258 -9.18 1.68 -1.69
CA HIS A 258 -9.87 2.86 -1.19
C HIS A 258 -10.12 2.67 0.31
N ILE A 259 -9.47 3.52 1.10
CA ILE A 259 -9.57 3.53 2.56
C ILE A 259 -10.42 4.74 2.95
N ILE A 260 -11.46 4.52 3.75
CA ILE A 260 -12.27 5.58 4.34
C ILE A 260 -12.08 5.49 5.85
N ALA A 261 -11.52 6.53 6.45
CA ALA A 261 -11.32 6.63 7.89
C ALA A 261 -12.10 7.85 8.39
N HIS A 262 -13.19 7.62 9.10
CA HIS A 262 -14.06 8.69 9.60
C HIS A 262 -14.50 8.41 11.03
N GLY A 263 -14.19 9.34 11.94
CA GLY A 263 -14.38 9.16 13.37
C GLY A 263 -13.66 7.90 13.87
N ARG A 264 -14.43 6.90 14.32
CA ARG A 264 -13.92 5.59 14.78
C ARG A 264 -14.14 4.46 13.79
N GLN A 265 -14.77 4.75 12.65
CA GLN A 265 -15.07 3.75 11.63
C GLN A 265 -13.99 3.77 10.56
N LEU A 266 -13.45 2.59 10.27
CA LEU A 266 -12.49 2.35 9.18
C LEU A 266 -13.16 1.41 8.17
N THR A 267 -13.12 1.77 6.90
CA THR A 267 -13.69 0.98 5.81
C THR A 267 -12.64 0.77 4.73
N HIS A 268 -12.39 -0.49 4.39
CA HIS A 268 -11.47 -0.87 3.32
C HIS A 268 -12.27 -1.33 2.11
N LEU A 269 -11.96 -0.77 0.94
CA LEU A 269 -12.46 -1.26 -0.33
C LEU A 269 -11.29 -1.66 -1.23
N VAL A 270 -11.52 -2.71 -2.04
CA VAL A 270 -10.60 -3.14 -3.10
C VAL A 270 -11.39 -3.28 -4.39
N ASN A 271 -10.94 -2.61 -5.46
CA ASN A 271 -11.58 -2.60 -6.78
C ASN A 271 -13.10 -2.28 -6.74
N GLY A 272 -13.51 -1.41 -5.81
CA GLY A 272 -14.89 -0.98 -5.59
C GLY A 272 -15.71 -1.83 -4.63
N HIS A 273 -15.18 -2.95 -4.12
CA HIS A 273 -15.89 -3.82 -3.18
C HIS A 273 -15.44 -3.56 -1.75
N VAL A 274 -16.41 -3.39 -0.83
CA VAL A 274 -16.12 -3.28 0.59
C VAL A 274 -15.58 -4.62 1.10
N MET A 275 -14.34 -4.60 1.58
CA MET A 275 -13.65 -5.77 2.10
C MET A 275 -13.87 -5.93 3.60
N ALA A 276 -13.70 -4.86 4.37
CA ALA A 276 -13.85 -4.90 5.82
C ALA A 276 -14.33 -3.55 6.36
N ILE A 277 -15.14 -3.60 7.42
CA ILE A 277 -15.50 -2.42 8.22
C ILE A 277 -15.10 -2.69 9.66
N LEU A 278 -14.32 -1.79 10.26
CA LEU A 278 -14.02 -1.79 11.69
C LEU A 278 -14.70 -0.59 12.36
N ILE A 279 -15.31 -0.81 13.52
CA ILE A 279 -15.76 0.22 14.45
C ILE A 279 -14.92 0.09 15.72
N ASP A 280 -14.00 1.03 15.96
CA ASP A 280 -13.10 0.94 17.10
C ASP A 280 -13.61 1.69 18.34
N ASP A 281 -14.32 0.97 19.21
CA ASP A 281 -14.79 1.48 20.50
C ASP A 281 -13.78 1.19 21.64
N ASP A 282 -12.60 0.65 21.35
CA ASP A 282 -11.55 0.42 22.35
C ASP A 282 -10.69 1.69 22.51
N PRO A 283 -10.83 2.44 23.62
CA PRO A 283 -10.10 3.69 23.82
C PRO A 283 -8.58 3.49 23.89
N ALA A 284 -8.09 2.29 24.24
CA ALA A 284 -6.65 2.05 24.32
C ALA A 284 -6.01 1.88 22.93
N GLY A 285 -6.76 1.37 21.96
CA GLY A 285 -6.28 1.16 20.60
C GLY A 285 -6.74 2.21 19.59
N LEU A 286 -7.82 2.95 19.89
CA LEU A 286 -8.39 3.98 19.01
C LEU A 286 -7.35 5.01 18.59
N LYS A 287 -7.17 5.18 17.27
CA LYS A 287 -6.36 6.26 16.69
C LYS A 287 -7.24 7.12 15.82
N THR A 288 -7.26 8.42 16.11
CA THR A 288 -8.12 9.38 15.42
C THR A 288 -7.37 10.15 14.34
N LYS A 289 -6.04 10.15 14.35
CA LYS A 289 -5.16 10.75 13.34
C LYS A 289 -3.76 10.14 13.39
N GLY A 290 -2.92 10.43 12.39
CA GLY A 290 -1.53 9.99 12.35
C GLY A 290 -1.02 9.86 10.92
N VAL A 291 0.19 9.33 10.74
CA VAL A 291 0.85 9.28 9.44
C VAL A 291 0.18 8.28 8.49
N ILE A 292 0.37 8.52 7.18
CA ILE A 292 0.17 7.55 6.12
C ILE A 292 1.54 6.97 5.73
N ALA A 293 1.63 5.65 5.59
CA ALA A 293 2.87 4.98 5.23
C ALA A 293 2.65 3.73 4.37
N LEU A 294 3.59 3.45 3.48
CA LEU A 294 3.61 2.27 2.62
C LEU A 294 4.58 1.25 3.23
N GLN A 295 4.19 -0.01 3.33
CA GLN A 295 5.02 -1.05 3.91
C GLN A 295 5.70 -1.89 2.83
N ILE A 296 6.91 -2.37 3.14
CA ILE A 296 7.39 -3.64 2.60
C ILE A 296 7.82 -4.52 3.78
N GLU A 297 7.39 -5.76 3.78
CA GLU A 297 7.78 -6.76 4.76
C GLU A 297 7.95 -8.09 4.06
N GLN A 298 9.18 -8.59 3.95
CA GLN A 298 9.40 -9.96 3.51
C GLN A 298 10.79 -10.47 3.82
N PHE A 299 10.89 -11.79 3.88
CA PHE A 299 12.18 -12.46 4.02
C PHE A 299 12.66 -13.09 2.71
N GLY A 300 11.79 -13.25 1.71
CA GLY A 300 12.08 -13.92 0.43
C GLY A 300 12.33 -12.98 -0.75
N GLN A 301 11.90 -13.44 -1.92
CA GLN A 301 11.83 -12.64 -3.16
C GLN A 301 10.43 -12.05 -3.29
N GLY A 302 10.34 -10.73 -3.44
CA GLY A 302 9.07 -10.06 -3.60
C GLY A 302 9.24 -8.60 -3.95
N ARG A 303 8.26 -8.04 -4.65
CA ARG A 303 8.23 -6.63 -5.03
C ARG A 303 6.84 -6.08 -4.81
N VAL A 304 6.77 -4.85 -4.32
CA VAL A 304 5.52 -4.09 -4.22
C VAL A 304 5.68 -2.75 -4.91
N SER A 305 4.63 -2.31 -5.59
CA SER A 305 4.57 -1.02 -6.27
C SER A 305 3.27 -0.29 -5.94
N PHE A 306 3.36 1.03 -5.79
CA PHE A 306 2.23 1.91 -5.45
C PHE A 306 2.20 3.11 -6.39
N ARG A 307 1.01 3.50 -6.86
CA ARG A 307 0.84 4.69 -7.72
C ARG A 307 -0.53 5.33 -7.54
N ASN A 308 -0.78 6.46 -8.20
CA ASN A 308 -2.08 7.14 -8.20
C ASN A 308 -2.61 7.46 -6.78
N ILE A 309 -1.70 7.84 -5.89
CA ILE A 309 -1.96 8.04 -4.46
C ILE A 309 -2.61 9.41 -4.24
N ARG A 310 -3.89 9.39 -3.88
CA ARG A 310 -4.76 10.58 -3.73
C ARG A 310 -5.43 10.58 -2.37
N LEU A 311 -5.47 11.75 -1.73
CA LEU A 311 -6.05 12.00 -0.42
C LEU A 311 -7.18 13.02 -0.52
N LYS A 312 -8.25 12.81 0.24
CA LYS A 312 -9.36 13.75 0.44
C LYS A 312 -9.64 13.85 1.94
N GLU A 313 -9.73 15.06 2.48
CA GLU A 313 -9.97 15.36 3.90
C GLU A 313 -11.28 16.14 4.08
#